data_AF-W4GR44-F1
#
_entry.id   AF-W4GR44-F1
#
_cell.length_a   1.000
_cell.length_b   1.000
_cell.length_c   1.000
_cell.angle_alpha   90.00
_cell.angle_beta   90.00
_cell.angle_gamma   90.00
#
_symmetry.space_group_name_H-M   'P 1'
#
loop_
_entity.id
_entity.type
_entity.pdbx_description
1 polymer ?
#
loop_
_entity_poly.entity_id
_entity_poly.type
_entity_poly.pdbx_seq_one_letter_code
_entity_poly.pdbx_strand_id
1 'polypeptide(L)'
;MKSTAFLTPMALIMAMMVQDACAHGRLLVPPHRGYIGRLKQFNGLVPVNYGDHSLNAGGIGHTSGGKHGICGDKDSGKRLHETGGEYAKFPQHREKVIGACYAPGSTMDLQVQITANHKGYFEFGLCKLNSLNDRETEDCFKTLVQPNGEKDWQLPAGSKTFSMQYMLPDGVSCDGDSHCVLRWHYVGWNNPDADINGQEHYWNCADIYVSNTCGSSPSPSSSQSTPSTSQSTPSTSQSTPSTSESTPTTSQSTPSTSQSTPSTSTPSTSKPAMTNDPKPTAPSSMDPQCGKCTNCYFPLNNGCFLGWSKAQCDSQDEYKWCGAGGSNPSSSPSNTPNPSTTSSPNPSTTSSPKSSSPKRTPSSNPSTTKQPTLSPDTSLKPTPTSSPNTPPSPPGKSGLTNILSEELFLRIFPKALDIYKYNKLVAIADKYPEFANTGNADVDRREVAAFLGQISLESGDLRYVEEINKSTMCEPSPEYPCAAGKQNFGRGPIQLSWNYNYKDFGKAVNLDLVARPELVAEDDSLVWWSALWYWHDERPNGNIHKVVGLPGGFAKATNIINGGLECGVNPRNRDSEKSRIASFKKFCDLLRVAPGDNLSCQTADFPPKAL
;
A
#
# COMPACT_ATOMS: atom_id res chain seq x y z
N MET A 1 47.08 -39.81 21.55
CA MET A 1 46.85 -40.51 20.25
C MET A 1 46.34 -39.49 19.24
N LYS A 2 46.51 -39.73 17.93
CA LYS A 2 45.94 -38.85 16.89
C LYS A 2 44.47 -39.22 16.66
N SER A 3 43.61 -38.23 16.46
CA SER A 3 42.47 -38.32 15.55
C SER A 3 42.23 -36.94 14.95
N THR A 4 41.99 -36.91 13.64
CA THR A 4 42.02 -35.71 12.81
C THR A 4 40.64 -35.37 12.30
N ALA A 5 40.40 -34.05 12.16
CA ALA A 5 39.57 -33.40 11.16
C ALA A 5 38.23 -34.05 10.74
N PHE A 6 37.16 -33.28 10.87
CA PHE A 6 36.50 -32.76 9.66
C PHE A 6 36.15 -31.28 9.86
N LEU A 7 37.02 -30.41 9.34
CA LEU A 7 36.72 -28.99 9.11
C LEU A 7 36.54 -28.81 7.60
N THR A 8 35.32 -28.52 7.18
CA THR A 8 34.97 -28.12 5.82
C THR A 8 33.92 -27.01 5.88
N PRO A 9 33.95 -26.01 4.98
CA PRO A 9 33.45 -24.68 5.31
C PRO A 9 31.95 -24.52 5.10
N MET A 10 31.18 -24.39 6.18
CA MET A 10 29.79 -23.90 6.12
C MET A 10 29.73 -22.35 6.05
N ALA A 11 30.61 -21.77 5.22
CA ALA A 11 30.90 -20.33 5.16
C ALA A 11 30.64 -19.74 3.75
N LEU A 12 29.61 -20.23 3.04
CA LEU A 12 29.24 -19.69 1.73
C LEU A 12 27.76 -19.91 1.31
N ILE A 13 26.83 -20.00 2.27
CA ILE A 13 25.37 -19.91 2.01
C ILE A 13 24.70 -18.99 3.05
N MET A 14 25.16 -17.73 3.13
CA MET A 14 24.44 -16.61 3.76
C MET A 14 24.50 -15.35 2.87
N ALA A 15 24.27 -15.54 1.57
CA ALA A 15 24.14 -14.47 0.59
C ALA A 15 23.06 -14.85 -0.43
N MET A 16 21.79 -14.61 -0.08
CA MET A 16 20.58 -14.54 -0.92
C MET A 16 19.31 -14.66 -0.03
N MET A 17 19.18 -13.77 0.96
CA MET A 17 17.85 -13.34 1.40
C MET A 17 17.58 -11.97 0.78
N VAL A 18 17.22 -11.99 -0.50
CA VAL A 18 16.58 -10.84 -1.14
C VAL A 18 15.16 -10.78 -0.59
N GLN A 19 14.97 -10.04 0.49
CA GLN A 19 13.67 -9.52 0.88
C GLN A 19 13.73 -8.01 0.68
N ASP A 20 12.92 -7.50 -0.24
CA ASP A 20 12.88 -6.07 -0.53
C ASP A 20 12.42 -5.29 0.70
N ALA A 21 13.40 -4.67 1.37
CA ALA A 21 13.16 -3.70 2.42
C ALA A 21 12.53 -2.46 1.78
N CYS A 22 11.19 -2.50 1.68
CA CYS A 22 10.39 -1.39 1.20
C CYS A 22 10.67 -0.19 2.08
N ALA A 23 11.40 0.76 1.52
CA ALA A 23 11.65 2.06 2.09
C ALA A 23 11.11 3.15 1.15
N HIS A 24 11.28 4.38 1.61
CA HIS A 24 10.12 5.25 1.73
C HIS A 24 10.56 6.72 1.66
N GLY A 25 11.10 7.14 0.52
CA GLY A 25 11.49 8.53 0.27
C GLY A 25 11.48 8.91 -1.21
N ARG A 26 11.08 10.16 -1.52
CA ARG A 26 11.03 10.69 -2.89
C ARG A 26 11.36 12.19 -2.95
N LEU A 27 12.10 12.59 -3.99
CA LEU A 27 12.35 13.99 -4.32
C LEU A 27 11.12 14.60 -5.03
N LEU A 28 10.43 15.52 -4.35
CA LEU A 28 9.22 16.19 -4.83
C LEU A 28 9.51 17.42 -5.69
N VAL A 29 10.57 18.16 -5.35
CA VAL A 29 11.00 19.38 -6.04
C VAL A 29 12.52 19.33 -6.23
N PRO A 30 13.02 19.34 -7.48
CA PRO A 30 12.28 19.04 -8.71
C PRO A 30 11.72 17.60 -8.66
N PRO A 31 10.54 17.34 -9.25
CA PRO A 31 9.92 16.02 -9.18
C PRO A 31 10.78 14.97 -9.91
N HIS A 32 11.23 13.94 -9.18
CA HIS A 32 11.99 12.84 -9.79
C HIS A 32 11.14 11.98 -10.73
N ARG A 33 11.79 11.26 -11.64
CA ARG A 33 11.17 10.45 -12.71
C ARG A 33 10.09 9.47 -12.21
N GLY A 34 10.21 8.91 -11.01
CA GLY A 34 9.17 8.06 -10.43
C GLY A 34 7.91 8.84 -10.02
N TYR A 35 8.09 9.98 -9.33
CA TYR A 35 7.00 10.82 -8.84
C TYR A 35 6.34 11.68 -9.94
N ILE A 36 7.09 12.12 -10.96
CA ILE A 36 6.67 13.16 -11.91
C ILE A 36 5.35 12.83 -12.62
N GLY A 37 5.12 11.57 -12.99
CA GLY A 37 3.86 11.10 -13.61
C GLY A 37 2.62 11.20 -12.71
N ARG A 38 2.77 11.39 -11.39
CA ARG A 38 1.64 11.66 -10.48
C ARG A 38 1.11 13.10 -10.59
N LEU A 39 1.89 14.03 -11.13
CA LEU A 39 1.52 15.44 -11.21
C LEU A 39 0.69 15.71 -12.47
N LYS A 40 -0.41 16.45 -12.34
CA LYS A 40 -1.45 16.60 -13.37
C LYS A 40 -0.92 17.10 -14.72
N GLN A 41 0.12 17.94 -14.71
CA GLN A 41 0.73 18.51 -15.91
C GLN A 41 1.56 17.52 -16.75
N PHE A 42 1.95 16.37 -16.20
CA PHE A 42 2.67 15.30 -16.92
C PHE A 42 1.80 14.08 -17.24
N ASN A 43 0.49 14.16 -16.96
CA ASN A 43 -0.48 13.11 -17.26
C ASN A 43 -0.52 12.81 -18.78
N GLY A 44 -0.40 11.54 -19.15
CA GLY A 44 -0.31 11.10 -20.55
C GLY A 44 1.07 11.25 -21.19
N LEU A 45 2.05 11.85 -20.49
CA LEU A 45 3.47 11.90 -20.91
C LEU A 45 4.31 10.88 -20.13
N VAL A 46 4.20 10.87 -18.80
CA VAL A 46 4.94 9.93 -17.94
C VAL A 46 3.96 9.00 -17.21
N PRO A 47 4.14 7.66 -17.27
CA PRO A 47 3.35 6.72 -16.49
C PRO A 47 3.46 6.98 -14.97
N VAL A 48 2.40 6.67 -14.23
CA VAL A 48 2.42 6.74 -12.76
C VAL A 48 3.20 5.55 -12.20
N ASN A 49 4.42 5.78 -11.70
CA ASN A 49 5.04 4.79 -10.82
C ASN A 49 4.28 4.78 -9.47
N TYR A 50 3.83 3.60 -9.05
CA TYR A 50 3.17 3.42 -7.76
C TYR A 50 4.14 3.18 -6.59
N GLY A 51 5.36 2.69 -6.85
CA GLY A 51 6.45 2.50 -5.91
C GLY A 51 7.55 3.56 -6.03
N ASP A 52 7.19 4.77 -6.47
CA ASP A 52 8.07 5.93 -6.65
C ASP A 52 8.92 6.29 -5.42
N HIS A 53 8.45 5.98 -4.21
CA HIS A 53 9.22 6.20 -2.97
C HIS A 53 10.22 5.10 -2.61
N SER A 54 10.36 4.04 -3.42
CA SER A 54 11.06 2.79 -3.05
C SER A 54 12.27 2.46 -3.95
N LEU A 55 12.93 3.48 -4.49
CA LEU A 55 14.11 3.33 -5.36
C LEU A 55 15.39 3.04 -4.55
N ASN A 56 15.38 1.87 -3.89
CA ASN A 56 16.39 1.35 -2.97
C ASN A 56 17.45 0.44 -3.63
N ALA A 57 17.50 0.41 -4.96
CA ALA A 57 18.33 -0.48 -5.78
C ALA A 57 18.19 -2.00 -5.49
N GLY A 58 17.03 -2.46 -5.02
CA GLY A 58 16.80 -3.85 -4.61
C GLY A 58 17.16 -4.15 -3.15
N GLY A 59 17.37 -3.10 -2.35
CA GLY A 59 17.61 -3.17 -0.91
C GLY A 59 19.03 -3.58 -0.53
N ILE A 60 19.27 -3.65 0.78
CA ILE A 60 20.61 -3.83 1.35
C ILE A 60 21.35 -5.08 0.86
N GLY A 61 20.64 -6.17 0.55
CA GLY A 61 21.23 -7.38 -0.02
C GLY A 61 21.86 -7.20 -1.41
N HIS A 62 21.57 -6.10 -2.11
CA HIS A 62 22.22 -5.70 -3.35
C HIS A 62 23.24 -4.55 -3.11
N THR A 63 22.85 -3.51 -2.36
CA THR A 63 23.73 -2.34 -2.14
C THR A 63 24.98 -2.66 -1.32
N SER A 64 24.94 -3.64 -0.42
CA SER A 64 26.12 -4.06 0.37
C SER A 64 27.26 -4.64 -0.47
N GLY A 65 26.99 -5.02 -1.73
CA GLY A 65 28.01 -5.39 -2.72
C GLY A 65 28.55 -4.21 -3.54
N GLY A 66 28.21 -2.97 -3.19
CA GLY A 66 28.49 -1.77 -3.98
C GLY A 66 27.69 -1.70 -5.29
N LYS A 67 26.59 -2.46 -5.41
CA LYS A 67 25.83 -2.59 -6.66
C LYS A 67 24.51 -1.87 -6.59
N HIS A 68 24.25 -1.00 -7.58
CA HIS A 68 22.98 -0.29 -7.71
C HIS A 68 22.68 0.11 -9.17
N GLY A 69 21.53 0.74 -9.37
CA GLY A 69 21.24 1.59 -10.52
C GLY A 69 21.64 3.03 -10.27
N ILE A 70 21.96 3.73 -11.36
CA ILE A 70 22.36 5.14 -11.32
C ILE A 70 21.23 6.00 -10.74
N CYS A 71 19.98 5.60 -11.01
CA CYS A 71 18.75 6.26 -10.60
C CYS A 71 17.88 5.44 -9.63
N GLY A 72 18.50 4.48 -8.91
CA GLY A 72 17.86 3.72 -7.83
C GLY A 72 17.07 2.48 -8.25
N ASP A 73 17.08 2.13 -9.54
CA ASP A 73 16.72 0.79 -10.02
C ASP A 73 17.68 -0.28 -9.47
N LYS A 74 17.23 -1.53 -9.44
CA LYS A 74 18.05 -2.69 -9.07
C LYS A 74 19.19 -2.93 -10.06
N ASP A 75 20.38 -3.32 -9.57
CA ASP A 75 21.58 -3.61 -10.38
C ASP A 75 21.31 -4.61 -11.53
N SER A 76 20.34 -5.48 -11.31
CA SER A 76 19.90 -6.58 -12.14
C SER A 76 18.39 -6.47 -12.40
N GLY A 77 17.99 -6.34 -13.67
CA GLY A 77 16.61 -6.11 -14.11
C GLY A 77 16.50 -5.00 -15.16
N LYS A 78 15.29 -4.55 -15.49
CA LYS A 78 15.10 -3.34 -16.31
C LYS A 78 15.53 -2.08 -15.55
N ARG A 79 16.19 -1.16 -16.25
CA ARG A 79 16.48 0.20 -15.77
C ARG A 79 15.31 1.13 -16.12
N LEU A 80 14.35 1.29 -15.21
CA LEU A 80 13.11 2.02 -15.48
C LEU A 80 13.23 3.53 -15.25
N HIS A 81 14.21 3.98 -14.45
CA HIS A 81 14.42 5.37 -14.03
C HIS A 81 15.71 5.99 -14.59
N GLU A 82 16.58 5.23 -15.26
CA GLU A 82 17.73 5.69 -16.05
C GLU A 82 17.29 6.07 -17.48
N THR A 83 18.04 6.93 -18.19
CA THR A 83 17.62 7.50 -19.49
C THR A 83 17.15 6.45 -20.50
N GLY A 84 15.99 6.68 -21.11
CA GLY A 84 15.32 5.74 -22.01
C GLY A 84 14.50 4.64 -21.33
N GLY A 85 14.42 4.62 -19.99
CA GLY A 85 13.55 3.73 -19.20
C GLY A 85 12.05 4.07 -19.30
N GLU A 86 11.23 3.36 -18.53
CA GLU A 86 9.78 3.59 -18.54
C GLU A 86 9.39 4.96 -17.97
N TYR A 87 10.07 5.42 -16.92
CA TYR A 87 9.78 6.68 -16.24
C TYR A 87 10.73 7.82 -16.67
N ALA A 88 11.90 7.50 -17.22
CA ALA A 88 12.80 8.45 -17.85
C ALA A 88 12.37 8.78 -19.29
N LYS A 89 11.43 9.73 -19.43
CA LYS A 89 10.84 10.13 -20.72
C LYS A 89 11.60 11.23 -21.48
N PHE A 90 12.78 11.62 -21.00
CA PHE A 90 13.76 12.30 -21.84
C PHE A 90 14.59 11.21 -22.56
N PRO A 91 14.85 11.33 -23.89
CA PRO A 91 14.53 12.44 -24.79
C PRO A 91 13.14 12.40 -25.46
N GLN A 92 12.34 11.34 -25.26
CA GLN A 92 11.12 11.08 -26.06
C GLN A 92 10.08 12.21 -25.99
N HIS A 93 10.04 12.96 -24.89
CA HIS A 93 9.15 14.10 -24.69
C HIS A 93 9.88 15.44 -24.45
N ARG A 94 11.22 15.44 -24.57
CA ARG A 94 12.11 16.62 -24.44
C ARG A 94 11.70 17.55 -23.28
N GLU A 95 11.49 18.83 -23.55
CA GLU A 95 11.17 19.89 -22.59
C GLU A 95 9.90 19.63 -21.76
N LYS A 96 8.99 18.77 -22.26
CA LYS A 96 7.65 18.55 -21.67
C LYS A 96 7.67 17.62 -20.45
N VAL A 97 8.81 17.03 -20.11
CA VAL A 97 9.00 16.16 -18.93
C VAL A 97 10.12 16.65 -18.02
N ILE A 98 10.56 17.91 -18.21
CA ILE A 98 11.48 18.60 -17.32
C ILE A 98 10.74 19.05 -16.05
N GLY A 99 11.29 18.71 -14.88
CA GLY A 99 10.67 18.98 -13.58
C GLY A 99 10.88 20.42 -13.07
N ALA A 100 11.97 21.09 -13.46
CA ALA A 100 12.27 22.48 -13.10
C ALA A 100 13.30 23.14 -14.05
N CYS A 101 13.38 24.47 -14.01
CA CYS A 101 14.32 25.30 -14.78
C CYS A 101 15.06 26.22 -13.79
N TYR A 102 16.39 26.18 -13.78
CA TYR A 102 17.26 26.97 -12.89
C TYR A 102 18.34 27.73 -13.68
N ALA A 103 18.86 28.85 -13.16
CA ALA A 103 19.97 29.55 -13.80
C ALA A 103 21.32 28.88 -13.45
N PRO A 104 22.35 28.96 -14.31
CA PRO A 104 23.73 28.58 -13.96
C PRO A 104 24.18 29.30 -12.68
N GLY A 105 24.93 28.62 -11.80
CA GLY A 105 25.37 29.18 -10.51
C GLY A 105 24.25 29.43 -9.47
N SER A 106 22.97 29.21 -9.79
CA SER A 106 21.87 29.53 -8.87
C SER A 106 21.71 28.51 -7.74
N THR A 107 21.17 28.97 -6.60
CA THR A 107 20.72 28.11 -5.52
C THR A 107 19.34 27.54 -5.84
N MET A 108 19.20 26.23 -5.81
CA MET A 108 17.94 25.51 -5.98
C MET A 108 17.27 25.29 -4.63
N ASP A 109 15.99 25.64 -4.51
CA ASP A 109 15.12 25.12 -3.45
C ASP A 109 14.71 23.68 -3.80
N LEU A 110 15.03 22.73 -2.92
CA LEU A 110 14.78 21.31 -3.09
C LEU A 110 13.84 20.80 -1.98
N GLN A 111 12.95 19.87 -2.32
CA GLN A 111 12.03 19.24 -1.36
C GLN A 111 12.05 17.73 -1.46
N VAL A 112 12.38 17.06 -0.35
CA VAL A 112 12.38 15.60 -0.21
C VAL A 112 11.26 15.21 0.75
N GLN A 113 10.36 14.32 0.32
CA GLN A 113 9.42 13.67 1.22
C GLN A 113 9.99 12.35 1.72
N ILE A 114 10.07 12.22 3.04
CA ILE A 114 10.41 10.98 3.73
C ILE A 114 9.13 10.42 4.36
N THR A 115 8.73 9.21 3.96
CA THR A 115 7.61 8.48 4.56
C THR A 115 8.06 7.44 5.61
N ALA A 116 9.32 7.02 5.62
CA ALA A 116 9.97 6.39 6.78
C ALA A 116 11.39 6.96 6.96
N ASN A 117 11.74 7.39 8.18
CA ASN A 117 12.96 8.13 8.47
C ASN A 117 14.00 7.21 9.15
N HIS A 118 15.12 6.97 8.46
CA HIS A 118 16.18 6.06 8.88
C HIS A 118 17.40 6.85 9.44
N LYS A 119 17.20 8.11 9.86
CA LYS A 119 18.28 9.11 10.09
C LYS A 119 19.23 9.17 8.88
N GLY A 120 20.52 9.48 9.05
CA GLY A 120 21.45 9.59 7.93
C GLY A 120 21.42 10.97 7.29
N TYR A 121 21.79 11.04 6.02
CA TYR A 121 22.00 12.30 5.30
C TYR A 121 21.66 12.20 3.82
N PHE A 122 21.40 13.36 3.20
CA PHE A 122 21.19 13.47 1.76
C PHE A 122 22.43 14.07 1.08
N GLU A 123 22.80 13.49 -0.06
CA GLU A 123 23.67 14.10 -1.05
C GLU A 123 22.86 14.47 -2.30
N PHE A 124 23.36 15.47 -3.04
CA PHE A 124 22.87 15.81 -4.36
C PHE A 124 24.01 15.86 -5.36
N GLY A 125 23.79 15.31 -6.56
CA GLY A 125 24.75 15.35 -7.65
C GLY A 125 24.09 15.81 -8.95
N LEU A 126 24.84 16.51 -9.79
CA LEU A 126 24.40 16.93 -11.12
C LEU A 126 25.20 16.19 -12.20
N CYS A 127 24.50 15.52 -13.10
CA CYS A 127 25.06 14.97 -14.35
C CYS A 127 24.60 15.84 -15.53
N LYS A 128 25.52 16.27 -16.38
CA LYS A 128 25.20 16.92 -17.66
C LYS A 128 25.35 15.90 -18.79
N LEU A 129 24.24 15.65 -19.48
CA LEU A 129 24.18 14.83 -20.69
C LEU A 129 24.18 15.78 -21.90
N ASN A 130 25.10 15.56 -22.84
CA ASN A 130 25.44 16.50 -23.91
C ASN A 130 24.66 16.24 -25.20
N SER A 131 24.20 15.01 -25.40
CA SER A 131 23.28 14.63 -26.48
C SER A 131 22.03 13.93 -25.95
N LEU A 132 20.99 13.87 -26.78
CA LEU A 132 19.72 13.17 -26.53
C LEU A 132 19.87 11.68 -26.22
N ASN A 133 20.95 11.05 -26.69
CA ASN A 133 21.20 9.62 -26.57
C ASN A 133 22.26 9.28 -25.51
N ASP A 134 22.85 10.30 -24.87
CA ASP A 134 23.75 10.09 -23.74
C ASP A 134 22.96 9.47 -22.57
N ARG A 135 23.64 8.69 -21.73
CA ARG A 135 23.06 8.05 -20.54
C ARG A 135 23.85 8.45 -19.31
N GLU A 136 23.21 8.39 -18.16
CA GLU A 136 23.84 8.65 -16.89
C GLU A 136 24.92 7.60 -16.58
N THR A 137 26.01 8.05 -15.97
CA THR A 137 27.06 7.21 -15.39
C THR A 137 27.43 7.78 -14.03
N GLU A 138 27.99 6.97 -13.13
CA GLU A 138 28.46 7.47 -11.82
C GLU A 138 29.47 8.61 -11.98
N ASP A 139 30.45 8.45 -12.88
CA ASP A 139 31.46 9.47 -13.18
C ASP A 139 30.86 10.78 -13.71
N CYS A 140 29.64 10.77 -14.25
CA CYS A 140 28.98 11.98 -14.73
C CYS A 140 28.56 12.91 -13.57
N PHE A 141 28.10 12.34 -12.46
CA PHE A 141 27.56 13.12 -11.34
C PHE A 141 28.65 13.87 -10.59
N LYS A 142 28.52 15.20 -10.52
CA LYS A 142 29.36 16.06 -9.68
C LYS A 142 28.56 16.46 -8.45
N THR A 143 29.08 16.12 -7.27
CA THR A 143 28.46 16.44 -5.98
C THR A 143 28.24 17.95 -5.87
N LEU A 144 27.02 18.36 -5.57
CA LEU A 144 26.64 19.73 -5.29
C LEU A 144 26.91 20.06 -3.82
N VAL A 145 26.93 21.34 -3.49
CA VAL A 145 27.08 21.82 -2.11
C VAL A 145 25.91 22.72 -1.72
N GLN A 146 25.57 22.69 -0.44
CA GLN A 146 24.68 23.65 0.19
C GLN A 146 25.31 25.06 0.21
N PRO A 147 24.53 26.14 0.38
CA PRO A 147 25.06 27.51 0.51
C PRO A 147 26.05 27.74 1.66
N ASN A 148 26.12 26.84 2.66
CA ASN A 148 27.13 26.87 3.74
C ASN A 148 28.44 26.15 3.38
N GLY A 149 28.53 25.53 2.19
CA GLY A 149 29.68 24.75 1.71
C GLY A 149 29.64 23.25 2.06
N GLU A 150 28.66 22.77 2.82
CA GLU A 150 28.52 21.36 3.17
C GLU A 150 27.92 20.56 2.00
N LYS A 151 28.36 19.30 1.85
CA LYS A 151 27.81 18.35 0.86
C LYS A 151 26.59 17.60 1.41
N ASP A 152 26.58 17.32 2.71
CA ASP A 152 25.73 16.29 3.31
C ASP A 152 24.62 16.94 4.14
N TRP A 153 23.37 16.93 3.67
CA TRP A 153 22.24 17.47 4.42
C TRP A 153 21.78 16.46 5.47
N GLN A 154 22.15 16.69 6.73
CA GLN A 154 21.86 15.79 7.86
C GLN A 154 20.36 15.70 8.13
N LEU A 155 19.75 14.51 7.99
CA LEU A 155 18.31 14.32 8.06
C LEU A 155 17.79 14.43 9.51
N PRO A 156 16.98 15.46 9.85
CA PRO A 156 16.33 15.53 11.15
C PRO A 156 15.23 14.47 11.28
N ALA A 157 14.85 14.13 12.50
CA ALA A 157 13.83 13.12 12.75
C ALA A 157 12.42 13.48 12.20
N GLY A 158 11.67 12.44 11.83
CA GLY A 158 10.26 12.49 11.44
C GLY A 158 10.00 12.15 9.97
N SER A 159 8.87 11.50 9.69
CA SER A 159 8.38 11.25 8.32
C SER A 159 7.55 12.43 7.85
N LYS A 160 8.14 13.31 7.04
CA LYS A 160 7.54 14.54 6.50
C LYS A 160 8.27 14.99 5.23
N THR A 161 7.77 16.05 4.60
CA THR A 161 8.56 16.81 3.62
C THR A 161 9.59 17.67 4.35
N PHE A 162 10.83 17.64 3.87
CA PHE A 162 11.94 18.48 4.27
C PHE A 162 12.34 19.37 3.10
N SER A 163 12.68 20.63 3.40
CA SER A 163 13.18 21.59 2.43
C SER A 163 14.65 21.89 2.70
N MET A 164 15.45 21.99 1.65
CA MET A 164 16.90 22.24 1.68
C MET A 164 17.33 23.03 0.45
N GLN A 165 18.54 23.57 0.46
CA GLN A 165 19.08 24.36 -0.64
C GLN A 165 20.44 23.82 -1.08
N TYR A 166 20.66 23.73 -2.39
CA TYR A 166 21.92 23.33 -3.01
C TYR A 166 22.24 24.22 -4.20
N MET A 167 23.52 24.56 -4.39
CA MET A 167 24.00 25.43 -5.46
C MET A 167 24.34 24.62 -6.71
N LEU A 168 23.90 25.11 -7.87
CA LEU A 168 24.37 24.62 -9.17
C LEU A 168 25.77 25.18 -9.46
N PRO A 169 26.63 24.46 -10.21
CA PRO A 169 27.94 24.99 -10.59
C PRO A 169 27.82 26.16 -11.57
N ASP A 170 28.74 27.12 -11.47
CA ASP A 170 28.85 28.22 -12.43
C ASP A 170 29.13 27.72 -13.85
N GLY A 171 28.57 28.41 -14.85
CA GLY A 171 28.80 28.12 -16.26
C GLY A 171 28.21 26.81 -16.81
N VAL A 172 27.63 25.95 -15.97
CA VAL A 172 26.88 24.78 -16.43
C VAL A 172 25.57 25.24 -17.05
N SER A 173 25.37 24.95 -18.34
CA SER A 173 24.06 24.99 -18.98
C SER A 173 23.73 23.68 -19.69
N CYS A 174 22.45 23.39 -19.83
CA CYS A 174 21.86 22.18 -20.38
C CYS A 174 20.75 22.57 -21.36
N ASP A 175 21.14 23.32 -22.41
CA ASP A 175 20.26 23.87 -23.44
C ASP A 175 20.22 22.97 -24.70
N GLY A 176 19.12 23.07 -25.45
CA GLY A 176 18.97 22.44 -26.78
C GLY A 176 18.79 20.92 -26.72
N ASP A 177 19.79 20.18 -27.23
CA ASP A 177 19.83 18.71 -27.19
C ASP A 177 20.57 18.16 -25.95
N SER A 178 21.11 19.04 -25.11
CA SER A 178 21.65 18.71 -23.79
C SER A 178 20.54 18.72 -22.74
N HIS A 179 20.68 17.90 -21.68
CA HIS A 179 19.83 17.96 -20.50
C HIS A 179 20.62 17.68 -19.22
N CYS A 180 20.11 18.14 -18.09
CA CYS A 180 20.74 17.99 -16.78
C CYS A 180 19.92 17.02 -15.93
N VAL A 181 20.56 16.02 -15.35
CA VAL A 181 19.94 15.08 -14.43
C VAL A 181 20.42 15.42 -13.02
N LEU A 182 19.50 15.83 -12.15
CA LEU A 182 19.75 15.98 -10.72
C LEU A 182 19.49 14.64 -10.04
N ARG A 183 20.49 14.09 -9.35
CA ARG A 183 20.34 12.91 -8.49
C ARG A 183 20.27 13.34 -7.04
N TRP A 184 19.18 12.99 -6.37
CA TRP A 184 19.15 12.87 -4.90
C TRP A 184 19.65 11.47 -4.52
N HIS A 185 20.55 11.41 -3.55
CA HIS A 185 21.00 10.18 -2.90
C HIS A 185 20.75 10.32 -1.40
N TYR A 186 20.14 9.31 -0.80
CA TYR A 186 19.93 9.20 0.63
C TYR A 186 20.67 7.97 1.17
N VAL A 187 21.56 8.20 2.13
CA VAL A 187 22.23 7.16 2.93
C VAL A 187 21.59 7.15 4.32
N GLY A 188 20.99 6.04 4.73
CA GLY A 188 20.42 5.85 6.07
C GLY A 188 21.48 5.59 7.15
N TRP A 189 21.08 5.64 8.42
CA TRP A 189 21.86 5.20 9.59
C TRP A 189 21.03 4.27 10.49
N ASN A 190 20.29 3.33 9.88
CA ASN A 190 19.45 2.37 10.59
C ASN A 190 20.16 1.05 10.93
N ASN A 191 21.39 0.83 10.45
CA ASN A 191 22.22 -0.31 10.82
C ASN A 191 23.41 0.17 11.66
N PRO A 192 23.36 0.04 13.00
CA PRO A 192 24.52 0.27 13.87
C PRO A 192 25.71 -0.58 13.45
N ASP A 193 26.92 -0.06 13.68
CA ASP A 193 28.21 -0.73 13.47
C ASP A 193 28.51 -1.21 12.03
N ALA A 194 27.64 -0.91 11.06
CA ALA A 194 27.84 -1.18 9.64
C ALA A 194 28.55 -0.02 8.93
N ASP A 195 29.35 -0.35 7.91
CA ASP A 195 29.98 0.65 7.04
C ASP A 195 28.94 1.31 6.11
N ILE A 196 29.39 2.21 5.22
CA ILE A 196 28.47 2.90 4.30
C ILE A 196 27.72 1.90 3.40
N ASN A 197 28.35 0.83 2.92
CA ASN A 197 27.70 -0.17 2.05
C ASN A 197 26.66 -0.99 2.82
N GLY A 198 26.88 -1.22 4.11
CA GLY A 198 25.95 -1.86 5.04
C GLY A 198 24.84 -0.96 5.60
N GLN A 199 24.66 0.27 5.09
CA GLN A 199 23.45 1.05 5.32
C GLN A 199 22.40 0.78 4.22
N GLU A 200 21.16 1.22 4.44
CA GLU A 200 20.19 1.30 3.35
C GLU A 200 20.39 2.58 2.53
N HIS A 201 20.32 2.47 1.20
CA HIS A 201 20.56 3.57 0.26
C HIS A 201 19.38 3.74 -0.69
N TYR A 202 19.14 4.98 -1.13
CA TYR A 202 18.09 5.32 -2.07
C TYR A 202 18.57 6.37 -3.06
N TRP A 203 18.23 6.23 -4.34
CA TRP A 203 18.58 7.19 -5.38
C TRP A 203 17.35 7.60 -6.17
N ASN A 204 17.27 8.87 -6.56
CA ASN A 204 16.21 9.42 -7.40
C ASN A 204 16.83 10.36 -8.44
N CYS A 205 16.56 10.14 -9.72
CA CYS A 205 16.93 11.08 -10.79
C CYS A 205 15.74 11.97 -11.19
N ALA A 206 15.96 13.28 -11.28
CA ALA A 206 15.01 14.27 -11.78
C ALA A 206 15.63 15.02 -12.98
N ASP A 207 14.86 15.14 -14.07
CA ASP A 207 15.27 15.91 -15.25
C ASP A 207 15.05 17.40 -15.00
N ILE A 208 16.10 18.20 -15.15
CA ILE A 208 16.06 19.66 -15.00
C ILE A 208 16.70 20.35 -16.21
N TYR A 209 16.29 21.59 -16.45
CA TYR A 209 17.05 22.50 -17.28
C TYR A 209 17.86 23.46 -16.41
N VAL A 210 19.10 23.70 -16.85
CA VAL A 210 19.96 24.76 -16.33
C VAL A 210 20.26 25.68 -17.51
N SER A 211 19.73 26.91 -17.51
CA SER A 211 19.78 27.80 -18.67
C SER A 211 19.77 29.26 -18.23
N ASN A 212 20.48 30.11 -18.97
CA ASN A 212 20.41 31.58 -18.79
C ASN A 212 19.01 32.16 -19.10
N THR A 213 18.09 31.36 -19.65
CA THR A 213 16.68 31.72 -19.86
C THR A 213 15.78 31.42 -18.66
N CYS A 214 16.22 30.54 -17.74
CA CYS A 214 15.48 30.23 -16.53
C CYS A 214 15.48 31.46 -15.60
N GLY A 215 14.31 32.06 -15.39
CA GLY A 215 14.14 33.27 -14.58
C GLY A 215 13.53 34.47 -15.32
N SER A 216 13.39 34.41 -16.65
CA SER A 216 12.76 35.48 -17.46
C SER A 216 11.21 35.47 -17.45
N SER A 217 10.58 34.88 -16.44
CA SER A 217 9.12 34.94 -16.21
C SER A 217 8.80 34.73 -14.73
N PRO A 218 7.69 35.30 -14.20
CA PRO A 218 7.47 35.41 -12.77
C PRO A 218 7.17 34.06 -12.11
N SER A 219 7.88 33.77 -11.03
CA SER A 219 7.60 32.63 -10.14
C SER A 219 6.24 32.82 -9.44
N PRO A 220 5.43 31.77 -9.25
CA PRO A 220 4.18 31.85 -8.50
C PRO A 220 4.45 32.06 -7.01
N SER A 221 4.50 33.31 -6.57
CA SER A 221 4.78 33.67 -5.17
C SER A 221 3.80 33.04 -4.18
N SER A 222 4.36 32.41 -3.16
CA SER A 222 3.63 31.97 -1.98
C SER A 222 3.09 33.16 -1.19
N SER A 223 1.79 33.15 -0.91
CA SER A 223 1.21 33.95 0.18
C SER A 223 -0.08 33.33 0.71
N GLN A 224 -0.04 32.84 1.94
CA GLN A 224 -1.26 32.71 2.74
C GLN A 224 -1.61 34.11 3.25
N SER A 225 -2.86 34.54 3.05
CA SER A 225 -3.46 35.62 3.83
C SER A 225 -4.92 35.29 4.11
N THR A 226 -5.40 35.69 5.29
CA THR A 226 -6.72 35.34 5.81
C THR A 226 -7.81 36.26 5.25
N PRO A 227 -9.00 35.74 4.93
CA PRO A 227 -10.11 36.58 4.47
C PRO A 227 -10.71 37.37 5.65
N SER A 228 -10.38 38.66 5.73
CA SER A 228 -11.08 39.61 6.61
C SER A 228 -12.30 40.21 5.90
N THR A 229 -13.45 40.17 6.55
CA THR A 229 -14.73 40.61 5.98
C THR A 229 -14.80 42.14 5.84
N SER A 230 -15.05 42.65 4.64
CA SER A 230 -15.53 44.02 4.40
C SER A 230 -16.47 44.06 3.19
N GLN A 231 -17.37 45.05 3.18
CA GLN A 231 -18.60 45.02 2.38
C GLN A 231 -18.41 45.52 0.94
N SER A 232 -19.23 45.00 0.04
CA SER A 232 -19.34 45.48 -1.34
C SER A 232 -20.39 46.58 -1.48
N THR A 233 -20.12 47.58 -2.32
CA THR A 233 -21.12 48.38 -3.03
C THR A 233 -20.62 48.63 -4.47
N PRO A 234 -21.50 48.63 -5.48
CA PRO A 234 -21.09 48.67 -6.88
C PRO A 234 -20.94 50.09 -7.44
N SER A 235 -20.29 50.21 -8.59
CA SER A 235 -20.46 51.36 -9.50
C SER A 235 -20.39 50.88 -10.94
N THR A 236 -21.26 51.43 -11.79
CA THR A 236 -21.55 50.92 -13.13
C THR A 236 -21.07 51.91 -14.20
N SER A 237 -20.44 51.39 -15.25
CA SER A 237 -20.27 52.14 -16.51
C SER A 237 -20.19 51.17 -17.70
N GLN A 238 -21.16 51.25 -18.60
CA GLN A 238 -21.12 50.62 -19.92
C GLN A 238 -20.61 51.63 -20.96
N SER A 239 -19.87 51.17 -21.98
CA SER A 239 -19.97 51.73 -23.34
C SER A 239 -19.28 50.84 -24.38
N THR A 240 -20.12 50.11 -25.12
CA THR A 240 -20.12 49.72 -26.55
C THR A 240 -18.89 49.92 -27.48
N PRO A 241 -18.79 49.12 -28.57
CA PRO A 241 -17.59 49.00 -29.41
C PRO A 241 -17.56 49.92 -30.64
N SER A 242 -16.40 49.95 -31.32
CA SER A 242 -16.22 50.56 -32.65
C SER A 242 -15.93 49.50 -33.72
N THR A 243 -16.66 49.56 -34.84
CA THR A 243 -16.41 48.81 -36.07
C THR A 243 -15.51 49.58 -37.04
N SER A 244 -14.77 48.87 -37.89
CA SER A 244 -14.27 49.40 -39.16
C SER A 244 -14.24 48.28 -40.21
N GLU A 245 -14.54 48.65 -41.46
CA GLU A 245 -14.97 47.74 -42.54
C GLU A 245 -14.24 48.07 -43.85
N SER A 246 -13.78 47.06 -44.59
CA SER A 246 -13.50 47.19 -46.03
C SER A 246 -13.40 45.84 -46.75
N THR A 247 -14.20 45.71 -47.82
CA THR A 247 -14.27 44.62 -48.82
C THR A 247 -14.04 45.25 -50.21
N PRO A 248 -14.23 44.57 -51.37
CA PRO A 248 -14.08 43.15 -51.74
C PRO A 248 -13.25 42.96 -53.04
N THR A 249 -12.98 41.70 -53.45
CA THR A 249 -13.00 41.34 -54.88
C THR A 249 -13.54 39.92 -55.10
N THR A 250 -14.07 39.64 -56.30
CA THR A 250 -15.02 38.55 -56.58
C THR A 250 -14.44 37.46 -57.50
N SER A 251 -14.92 36.23 -57.37
CA SER A 251 -15.11 35.31 -58.52
C SER A 251 -16.23 34.30 -58.21
N GLN A 252 -17.10 34.05 -59.20
CA GLN A 252 -18.30 33.19 -59.08
C GLN A 252 -18.10 31.86 -59.83
N SER A 253 -18.79 30.79 -59.41
CA SER A 253 -19.53 29.89 -60.32
C SER A 253 -20.35 28.82 -59.59
N THR A 254 -21.56 28.56 -60.12
CA THR A 254 -22.54 27.49 -59.80
C THR A 254 -23.59 27.51 -60.95
N PRO A 255 -24.52 26.55 -61.09
CA PRO A 255 -24.50 25.11 -60.76
C PRO A 255 -24.96 24.20 -61.93
N SER A 256 -24.85 22.86 -61.81
CA SER A 256 -25.77 21.79 -62.29
C SER A 256 -25.08 20.41 -62.19
N THR A 257 -25.59 19.36 -61.55
CA THR A 257 -26.85 18.58 -61.73
C THR A 257 -26.80 17.54 -62.87
N SER A 258 -26.55 16.24 -62.54
CA SER A 258 -27.32 15.09 -63.08
C SER A 258 -26.92 13.71 -62.51
N GLN A 259 -27.91 12.81 -62.48
CA GLN A 259 -27.98 11.40 -62.06
C GLN A 259 -26.88 10.43 -62.60
N SER A 260 -26.66 9.30 -61.91
CA SER A 260 -26.99 7.94 -62.45
C SER A 260 -26.59 6.75 -61.53
N THR A 261 -27.24 5.60 -61.76
CA THR A 261 -27.07 4.27 -61.14
C THR A 261 -27.68 3.22 -62.10
N PRO A 262 -27.50 1.88 -61.95
CA PRO A 262 -26.37 1.07 -61.46
C PRO A 262 -26.00 -0.03 -62.51
N SER A 263 -25.55 -1.23 -62.07
CA SER A 263 -25.50 -2.55 -62.79
C SER A 263 -24.13 -2.98 -63.35
N THR A 264 -23.79 -4.27 -63.58
CA THR A 264 -24.18 -5.61 -63.03
C THR A 264 -23.30 -6.68 -63.71
N SER A 265 -22.78 -7.71 -63.00
CA SER A 265 -22.53 -9.04 -63.61
C SER A 265 -22.22 -10.19 -62.61
N THR A 266 -22.75 -11.37 -62.94
CA THR A 266 -22.47 -12.76 -62.52
C THR A 266 -23.03 -13.66 -63.65
N PRO A 267 -22.95 -15.02 -63.65
CA PRO A 267 -22.41 -15.99 -62.69
C PRO A 267 -21.28 -16.89 -63.27
N SER A 268 -20.57 -17.70 -62.46
CA SER A 268 -20.77 -19.17 -62.27
C SER A 268 -19.42 -19.78 -61.80
N THR A 269 -19.21 -20.96 -61.18
CA THR A 269 -19.99 -22.11 -60.60
C THR A 269 -18.99 -22.95 -59.74
N SER A 270 -19.30 -23.99 -58.95
CA SER A 270 -20.51 -24.78 -58.62
C SER A 270 -20.39 -25.50 -57.26
N LYS A 271 -21.54 -25.82 -56.65
CA LYS A 271 -21.86 -26.90 -55.69
C LYS A 271 -20.74 -27.74 -55.00
N PRO A 272 -20.71 -27.76 -53.65
CA PRO A 272 -20.28 -28.89 -52.83
C PRO A 272 -21.44 -29.84 -52.44
N ALA A 273 -21.13 -31.05 -51.94
CA ALA A 273 -22.08 -32.03 -51.41
C ALA A 273 -21.74 -32.41 -49.94
N MET A 274 -22.62 -33.18 -49.29
CA MET A 274 -22.56 -33.47 -47.84
C MET A 274 -21.57 -34.57 -47.42
N THR A 275 -21.44 -34.72 -46.09
CA THR A 275 -20.96 -35.89 -45.32
C THR A 275 -19.45 -36.20 -45.31
N ASN A 276 -18.75 -35.82 -44.23
CA ASN A 276 -18.47 -36.70 -43.06
C ASN A 276 -17.36 -36.10 -42.16
N ASP A 277 -17.52 -36.26 -40.84
CA ASP A 277 -16.44 -36.07 -39.84
C ASP A 277 -15.31 -37.10 -40.05
N PRO A 278 -14.04 -36.76 -39.75
CA PRO A 278 -13.50 -37.31 -38.50
C PRO A 278 -12.42 -36.50 -37.76
N LYS A 279 -12.60 -36.42 -36.43
CA LYS A 279 -11.57 -36.52 -35.36
C LYS A 279 -10.65 -35.29 -35.10
N PRO A 280 -10.44 -34.90 -33.81
CA PRO A 280 -9.72 -33.68 -33.47
C PRO A 280 -8.19 -33.77 -33.59
N THR A 281 -7.57 -32.64 -33.95
CA THR A 281 -6.12 -32.43 -33.98
C THR A 281 -5.56 -32.14 -32.57
N ALA A 282 -4.28 -32.47 -32.34
CA ALA A 282 -3.64 -32.33 -31.03
C ALA A 282 -3.32 -30.86 -30.66
N PRO A 283 -3.15 -30.52 -29.36
CA PRO A 283 -2.81 -29.17 -28.92
C PRO A 283 -1.44 -28.70 -29.42
N SER A 284 -1.32 -27.41 -29.72
CA SER A 284 -0.04 -26.74 -29.95
C SER A 284 0.85 -26.80 -28.71
N SER A 285 2.15 -27.03 -28.90
CA SER A 285 3.14 -27.13 -27.82
C SER A 285 3.17 -25.87 -26.95
N MET A 286 2.86 -26.02 -25.66
CA MET A 286 3.10 -24.99 -24.65
C MET A 286 4.61 -24.81 -24.43
N ASP A 287 5.03 -23.60 -24.10
CA ASP A 287 6.39 -23.30 -23.65
C ASP A 287 6.68 -24.12 -22.37
N PRO A 288 7.81 -24.85 -22.29
CA PRO A 288 8.06 -25.79 -21.20
C PRO A 288 8.22 -25.14 -19.82
N GLN A 289 8.46 -23.82 -19.74
CA GLN A 289 8.47 -23.10 -18.47
C GLN A 289 7.07 -22.79 -17.95
N CYS A 290 6.04 -22.75 -18.81
CA CYS A 290 4.68 -22.36 -18.42
C CYS A 290 3.91 -23.46 -17.66
N GLY A 291 4.37 -24.71 -17.69
CA GLY A 291 3.74 -25.83 -16.98
C GLY A 291 2.28 -26.07 -17.42
N LYS A 292 1.32 -25.69 -16.56
CA LYS A 292 -0.13 -25.73 -16.84
C LYS A 292 -0.76 -24.34 -17.00
N CYS A 293 0.02 -23.26 -16.94
CA CYS A 293 -0.51 -21.91 -16.92
C CYS A 293 -0.93 -21.44 -18.32
N THR A 294 -2.09 -20.78 -18.38
CA THR A 294 -2.72 -20.25 -19.61
C THR A 294 -2.99 -18.75 -19.53
N ASN A 295 -2.30 -18.05 -18.61
CA ASN A 295 -2.33 -16.59 -18.45
C ASN A 295 -0.94 -16.14 -17.93
N CYS A 296 -0.85 -15.22 -16.98
CA CYS A 296 0.41 -14.77 -16.40
C CYS A 296 0.98 -15.80 -15.41
N TYR A 297 2.23 -16.23 -15.61
CA TYR A 297 2.92 -17.27 -14.85
C TYR A 297 4.08 -16.69 -14.02
N PHE A 298 4.28 -17.20 -12.81
CA PHE A 298 5.36 -16.79 -11.90
C PHE A 298 6.25 -17.99 -11.54
N PRO A 299 7.50 -18.06 -12.04
CA PRO A 299 8.35 -19.25 -11.90
C PRO A 299 8.71 -19.60 -10.45
N LEU A 300 8.87 -18.60 -9.56
CA LEU A 300 9.40 -18.80 -8.21
C LEU A 300 8.48 -19.62 -7.28
N ASN A 301 7.18 -19.68 -7.56
CA ASN A 301 6.23 -20.53 -6.83
C ASN A 301 5.32 -21.38 -7.74
N ASN A 302 5.62 -21.46 -9.05
CA ASN A 302 4.83 -22.16 -10.06
C ASN A 302 3.36 -21.65 -10.17
N GLY A 303 3.12 -20.38 -9.79
CA GLY A 303 1.80 -19.76 -9.73
C GLY A 303 1.28 -19.31 -11.10
N CYS A 304 -0.05 -19.30 -11.27
CA CYS A 304 -0.73 -18.85 -12.49
C CYS A 304 -1.85 -17.85 -12.16
N PHE A 305 -1.64 -16.60 -12.55
CA PHE A 305 -2.49 -15.45 -12.25
C PHE A 305 -3.54 -15.30 -13.34
N LEU A 306 -4.57 -16.14 -13.30
CA LEU A 306 -5.67 -16.11 -14.25
C LEU A 306 -6.42 -14.77 -14.20
N GLY A 307 -6.81 -14.26 -15.37
CA GLY A 307 -7.56 -13.01 -15.51
C GLY A 307 -6.70 -11.74 -15.61
N TRP A 308 -5.37 -11.83 -15.51
CA TRP A 308 -4.50 -10.73 -15.88
C TRP A 308 -4.49 -10.51 -17.41
N SER A 309 -4.28 -9.28 -17.83
CA SER A 309 -3.94 -8.95 -19.22
C SER A 309 -2.45 -9.14 -19.48
N LYS A 310 -2.06 -9.31 -20.75
CA LYS A 310 -0.64 -9.42 -21.12
C LYS A 310 0.19 -8.22 -20.67
N ALA A 311 -0.35 -7.00 -20.82
CA ALA A 311 0.34 -5.77 -20.40
C ALA A 311 0.59 -5.70 -18.88
N GLN A 312 -0.34 -6.18 -18.06
CA GLN A 312 -0.13 -6.28 -16.61
C GLN A 312 0.97 -7.31 -16.29
N CYS A 313 1.00 -8.43 -17.00
CA CYS A 313 2.03 -9.45 -16.83
C CYS A 313 3.43 -8.93 -17.22
N ASP A 314 3.55 -8.33 -18.42
CA ASP A 314 4.81 -7.81 -18.97
C ASP A 314 5.40 -6.65 -18.13
N SER A 315 4.58 -6.02 -17.27
CA SER A 315 5.00 -4.93 -16.36
C SER A 315 5.83 -5.41 -15.16
N GLN A 316 5.84 -6.72 -14.87
CA GLN A 316 6.58 -7.29 -13.74
C GLN A 316 7.67 -8.24 -14.27
N ASP A 317 8.94 -7.88 -14.08
CA ASP A 317 10.10 -8.57 -14.70
C ASP A 317 10.22 -10.05 -14.33
N GLU A 318 9.64 -10.47 -13.19
CA GLU A 318 9.68 -11.84 -12.70
C GLU A 318 8.56 -12.73 -13.28
N TYR A 319 7.63 -12.16 -14.06
CA TYR A 319 6.41 -12.81 -14.52
C TYR A 319 6.47 -13.05 -16.05
N LYS A 320 5.86 -14.15 -16.50
CA LYS A 320 5.90 -14.60 -17.90
C LYS A 320 4.49 -14.80 -18.45
N TRP A 321 4.16 -14.19 -19.58
CA TRP A 321 2.89 -14.45 -20.24
C TRP A 321 2.86 -15.83 -20.92
N CYS A 322 1.93 -16.69 -20.50
CA CYS A 322 1.68 -18.03 -21.01
C CYS A 322 0.28 -18.18 -21.63
N GLY A 323 -0.44 -17.08 -21.89
CA GLY A 323 -1.76 -17.08 -22.49
C GLY A 323 -1.75 -17.18 -24.02
N ALA A 324 -2.72 -17.92 -24.57
CA ALA A 324 -2.87 -18.10 -26.01
C ALA A 324 -3.42 -16.82 -26.67
N GLY A 325 -2.53 -16.03 -27.27
CA GLY A 325 -2.88 -14.76 -27.92
C GLY A 325 -2.76 -13.55 -26.98
N GLY A 326 -2.75 -12.35 -27.59
CA GLY A 326 -2.47 -11.07 -26.90
C GLY A 326 -3.70 -10.28 -26.45
N SER A 327 -4.83 -10.92 -26.18
CA SER A 327 -6.12 -10.24 -25.93
C SER A 327 -6.93 -10.88 -24.78
N ASN A 328 -7.63 -10.06 -24.01
CA ASN A 328 -8.39 -10.49 -22.82
C ASN A 328 -9.63 -11.36 -23.15
N PRO A 329 -9.99 -12.36 -22.32
CA PRO A 329 -11.25 -13.10 -22.44
C PRO A 329 -12.48 -12.28 -21.99
N SER A 330 -13.65 -12.63 -22.52
CA SER A 330 -14.98 -12.10 -22.13
C SER A 330 -15.80 -13.14 -21.33
N SER A 331 -16.94 -12.73 -20.76
CA SER A 331 -17.60 -13.43 -19.65
C SER A 331 -18.91 -14.18 -19.98
N SER A 332 -18.97 -15.46 -19.55
CA SER A 332 -20.18 -16.16 -19.03
C SER A 332 -21.37 -16.45 -19.99
N PRO A 333 -22.39 -17.25 -19.59
CA PRO A 333 -22.33 -18.57 -18.92
C PRO A 333 -23.36 -19.61 -19.48
N SER A 334 -23.37 -20.85 -18.99
CA SER A 334 -24.57 -21.73 -18.93
C SER A 334 -24.39 -22.96 -18.01
N ASN A 335 -25.50 -23.63 -17.63
CA ASN A 335 -25.64 -24.54 -16.49
C ASN A 335 -26.16 -25.97 -16.86
N THR A 336 -26.53 -26.75 -15.82
CA THR A 336 -27.43 -27.96 -15.79
C THR A 336 -26.81 -29.37 -15.97
N PRO A 337 -27.37 -30.45 -15.33
CA PRO A 337 -26.53 -31.34 -14.50
C PRO A 337 -26.71 -32.88 -14.61
N ASN A 338 -25.78 -33.60 -13.96
CA ASN A 338 -25.81 -34.89 -13.20
C ASN A 338 -26.93 -35.94 -13.44
N PRO A 339 -26.62 -37.27 -13.40
CA PRO A 339 -26.95 -38.03 -12.17
C PRO A 339 -26.07 -39.27 -11.80
N SER A 340 -25.79 -39.40 -10.48
CA SER A 340 -25.70 -40.68 -9.70
C SER A 340 -24.50 -41.64 -10.00
N THR A 341 -24.16 -42.68 -9.20
CA THR A 341 -24.86 -43.51 -8.17
C THR A 341 -23.92 -44.08 -7.06
N THR A 342 -24.41 -44.18 -5.79
CA THR A 342 -24.11 -45.22 -4.74
C THR A 342 -22.65 -45.52 -4.29
N SER A 343 -22.33 -46.12 -3.13
CA SER A 343 -23.10 -46.87 -2.08
C SER A 343 -22.37 -46.86 -0.71
N SER A 344 -23.06 -47.26 0.36
CA SER A 344 -22.49 -47.70 1.66
C SER A 344 -22.93 -49.16 1.96
N PRO A 345 -22.30 -49.89 2.92
CA PRO A 345 -22.89 -49.95 4.27
C PRO A 345 -21.89 -50.06 5.45
N ASN A 346 -22.45 -50.18 6.68
CA ASN A 346 -21.84 -50.24 8.03
C ASN A 346 -21.80 -51.74 8.52
N PRO A 347 -21.67 -52.15 9.83
CA PRO A 347 -21.17 -51.52 11.09
C PRO A 347 -20.26 -52.42 12.00
N SER A 348 -19.76 -51.88 13.14
CA SER A 348 -19.48 -52.54 14.46
C SER A 348 -18.88 -51.52 15.46
N THR A 349 -19.47 -51.13 16.60
CA THR A 349 -19.46 -51.77 17.96
C THR A 349 -18.04 -52.09 18.51
N THR A 350 -17.59 -51.74 19.75
CA THR A 350 -18.18 -51.26 21.04
C THR A 350 -17.05 -50.60 21.91
N SER A 351 -17.08 -50.11 23.18
CA SER A 351 -18.00 -50.04 24.36
C SER A 351 -17.57 -48.90 25.35
N SER A 352 -17.79 -49.00 26.68
CA SER A 352 -17.33 -48.09 27.77
C SER A 352 -17.32 -48.80 29.15
N PRO A 353 -16.68 -48.26 30.22
CA PRO A 353 -17.44 -47.78 31.39
C PRO A 353 -16.85 -46.55 32.16
N LYS A 354 -17.38 -46.21 33.35
CA LYS A 354 -17.21 -44.93 34.11
C LYS A 354 -16.65 -45.11 35.54
N SER A 355 -16.09 -44.05 36.16
CA SER A 355 -16.19 -43.62 37.60
C SER A 355 -15.00 -42.73 38.02
N SER A 356 -14.99 -41.88 39.06
CA SER A 356 -16.00 -41.13 39.86
C SER A 356 -15.30 -40.07 40.75
N SER A 357 -16.01 -39.04 41.26
CA SER A 357 -15.47 -37.99 42.17
C SER A 357 -15.81 -38.24 43.66
N PRO A 358 -15.23 -37.48 44.61
CA PRO A 358 -16.02 -36.44 45.29
C PRO A 358 -15.24 -35.16 45.70
N LYS A 359 -15.90 -34.23 46.43
CA LYS A 359 -15.48 -32.85 46.75
C LYS A 359 -15.93 -32.41 48.15
N ARG A 360 -15.16 -31.60 48.90
CA ARG A 360 -15.65 -30.74 50.02
C ARG A 360 -14.66 -29.62 50.45
N THR A 361 -15.20 -28.64 51.18
CA THR A 361 -14.60 -27.40 51.76
C THR A 361 -15.44 -27.03 53.04
N PRO A 362 -15.40 -25.83 53.68
CA PRO A 362 -14.45 -24.69 53.74
C PRO A 362 -14.12 -24.14 55.18
N SER A 363 -13.20 -23.15 55.30
CA SER A 363 -13.01 -22.18 56.42
C SER A 363 -11.81 -21.23 56.11
N SER A 364 -11.58 -20.03 56.70
CA SER A 364 -12.40 -19.05 57.47
C SER A 364 -11.69 -17.65 57.46
N ASN A 365 -11.90 -16.76 58.46
CA ASN A 365 -11.28 -15.41 58.67
C ASN A 365 -11.20 -15.13 60.22
N PRO A 366 -10.63 -14.04 60.84
CA PRO A 366 -10.63 -12.61 60.43
C PRO A 366 -9.36 -11.74 60.81
N SER A 367 -9.50 -10.41 60.80
CA SER A 367 -8.49 -9.31 60.98
C SER A 367 -8.08 -9.00 62.46
N THR A 368 -7.22 -8.02 62.87
CA THR A 368 -7.25 -6.54 62.61
C THR A 368 -6.01 -5.74 63.15
N THR A 369 -5.60 -4.66 62.44
CA THR A 369 -4.90 -3.38 62.84
C THR A 369 -4.05 -3.20 64.13
N LYS A 370 -2.83 -2.59 64.05
CA LYS A 370 -2.49 -1.12 64.22
C LYS A 370 -0.95 -0.82 64.37
N GLN A 371 -0.57 0.46 64.16
CA GLN A 371 0.79 1.09 64.26
C GLN A 371 1.11 1.63 65.68
N PRO A 372 2.27 2.29 66.01
CA PRO A 372 3.34 2.94 65.19
C PRO A 372 4.78 2.40 65.52
N THR A 373 5.97 3.05 65.43
CA THR A 373 6.44 4.46 65.27
C THR A 373 7.94 4.56 64.86
N LEU A 374 8.38 5.74 64.37
CA LEU A 374 9.76 6.32 64.32
C LEU A 374 10.84 5.81 63.30
N SER A 375 11.69 6.76 62.91
CA SER A 375 12.89 6.68 62.03
C SER A 375 14.00 7.59 62.63
N PRO A 376 15.26 7.68 62.12
CA PRO A 376 15.64 8.20 60.79
C PRO A 376 16.72 7.30 60.09
N ASP A 377 17.44 7.63 59.00
CA ASP A 377 17.66 8.92 58.31
C ASP A 377 17.99 8.80 56.79
N THR A 378 18.02 9.96 56.09
CA THR A 378 18.50 10.30 54.72
C THR A 378 18.99 9.18 53.77
N SER A 379 18.57 9.14 52.49
CA SER A 379 19.02 10.16 51.51
C SER A 379 18.19 10.25 50.20
N LEU A 380 17.96 11.50 49.76
CA LEU A 380 17.68 12.03 48.42
C LEU A 380 16.94 11.18 47.36
N LYS A 381 15.74 11.66 46.99
CA LYS A 381 14.96 11.25 45.80
C LYS A 381 14.63 12.49 44.93
N PRO A 382 14.77 12.45 43.58
CA PRO A 382 14.33 13.55 42.71
C PRO A 382 12.81 13.79 42.72
N THR A 383 12.42 15.06 42.53
CA THR A 383 11.02 15.51 42.51
C THR A 383 10.38 15.23 41.13
N PRO A 384 9.10 14.82 41.06
CA PRO A 384 8.39 14.72 39.78
C PRO A 384 8.04 16.11 39.23
N THR A 385 8.54 16.44 38.03
CA THR A 385 8.17 17.67 37.31
C THR A 385 6.77 17.54 36.69
N SER A 386 5.99 18.63 36.70
CA SER A 386 4.61 18.66 36.21
C SER A 386 4.49 18.42 34.70
N SER A 387 3.51 17.60 34.30
CA SER A 387 3.09 17.44 32.91
C SER A 387 2.58 18.76 32.30
N PRO A 388 2.78 19.01 30.99
CA PRO A 388 2.08 20.07 30.28
C PRO A 388 0.56 19.80 30.24
N ASN A 389 -0.25 20.83 30.48
CA ASN A 389 -1.71 20.70 30.41
C ASN A 389 -2.20 20.57 28.97
N THR A 390 -2.74 19.39 28.61
CA THR A 390 -3.57 19.24 27.41
C THR A 390 -4.91 19.96 27.61
N PRO A 391 -5.39 20.79 26.66
CA PRO A 391 -6.72 21.40 26.76
C PRO A 391 -7.83 20.33 26.81
N PRO A 392 -8.89 20.50 27.61
CA PRO A 392 -10.04 19.60 27.59
C PRO A 392 -10.79 19.69 26.25
N SER A 393 -11.25 18.54 25.75
CA SER A 393 -12.06 18.47 24.53
C SER A 393 -13.38 19.26 24.67
N PRO A 394 -13.90 19.88 23.59
CA PRO A 394 -15.21 20.54 23.63
C PRO A 394 -16.34 19.56 24.02
N PRO A 395 -17.30 19.95 24.86
CA PRO A 395 -18.43 19.11 25.20
C PRO A 395 -19.38 18.98 23.99
N GLY A 396 -19.73 17.76 23.60
CA GLY A 396 -20.75 17.50 22.58
C GLY A 396 -20.59 16.25 21.71
N LYS A 397 -19.45 15.54 21.78
CA LYS A 397 -19.22 14.27 21.06
C LYS A 397 -18.44 13.27 21.92
N SER A 398 -18.69 11.98 21.70
CA SER A 398 -18.09 10.83 22.38
C SER A 398 -17.87 9.68 21.38
N GLY A 399 -17.06 8.69 21.73
CA GLY A 399 -16.72 7.58 20.84
C GLY A 399 -15.97 7.96 19.55
N LEU A 400 -16.05 7.09 18.55
CA LEU A 400 -15.23 7.11 17.32
C LEU A 400 -15.03 8.49 16.67
N THR A 401 -16.08 9.31 16.56
CA THR A 401 -16.03 10.60 15.83
C THR A 401 -15.14 11.66 16.49
N ASN A 402 -14.72 11.46 17.74
CA ASN A 402 -13.72 12.30 18.41
C ASN A 402 -12.28 12.03 17.95
N ILE A 403 -12.03 10.85 17.39
CA ILE A 403 -10.68 10.33 17.10
C ILE A 403 -10.50 10.18 15.58
N LEU A 404 -11.50 9.63 14.90
CA LEU A 404 -11.54 9.48 13.44
C LEU A 404 -12.65 10.35 12.85
N SER A 405 -12.28 11.51 12.28
CA SER A 405 -13.20 12.34 11.49
C SER A 405 -13.38 11.78 10.08
N GLU A 406 -14.45 12.19 9.40
CA GLU A 406 -14.70 11.84 7.98
C GLU A 406 -13.55 12.30 7.08
N GLU A 407 -13.05 13.51 7.30
CA GLU A 407 -11.90 14.04 6.56
C GLU A 407 -10.64 13.19 6.78
N LEU A 408 -10.39 12.73 8.01
CA LEU A 408 -9.25 11.85 8.29
C LEU A 408 -9.45 10.47 7.64
N PHE A 409 -10.65 9.89 7.72
CA PHE A 409 -11.00 8.62 7.08
C PHE A 409 -10.77 8.66 5.56
N LEU A 410 -11.30 9.67 4.88
CA LEU A 410 -11.12 9.87 3.43
C LEU A 410 -9.66 10.14 3.06
N ARG A 411 -8.89 10.79 3.95
CA ARG A 411 -7.46 11.06 3.75
C ARG A 411 -6.58 9.81 3.92
N ILE A 412 -6.94 8.88 4.82
CA ILE A 412 -6.17 7.65 5.05
C ILE A 412 -6.56 6.50 4.11
N PHE A 413 -7.80 6.47 3.62
CA PHE A 413 -8.29 5.51 2.64
C PHE A 413 -8.79 6.20 1.35
N PRO A 414 -7.94 6.96 0.62
CA PRO A 414 -8.34 7.74 -0.57
C PRO A 414 -8.65 6.87 -1.81
N LYS A 415 -8.73 5.54 -1.65
CA LYS A 415 -9.10 4.54 -2.65
C LYS A 415 -10.09 3.49 -2.09
N ALA A 416 -10.77 3.80 -0.98
CA ALA A 416 -11.85 2.95 -0.48
C ALA A 416 -12.95 2.81 -1.55
N LEU A 417 -13.52 1.61 -1.69
CA LEU A 417 -14.69 1.39 -2.55
C LEU A 417 -15.93 2.12 -1.98
N ASP A 418 -16.83 2.58 -2.85
CA ASP A 418 -18.02 3.39 -2.50
C ASP A 418 -18.99 2.74 -1.48
N ILE A 419 -18.85 1.44 -1.22
CA ILE A 419 -19.60 0.72 -0.18
C ILE A 419 -19.09 1.05 1.25
N TYR A 420 -17.81 1.41 1.39
CA TYR A 420 -17.16 1.69 2.67
C TYR A 420 -17.41 3.12 3.17
N LYS A 421 -18.69 3.50 3.28
CA LYS A 421 -19.10 4.87 3.63
C LYS A 421 -18.85 5.19 5.10
N TYR A 422 -18.19 6.32 5.37
CA TYR A 422 -17.87 6.75 6.74
C TYR A 422 -19.12 6.94 7.62
N ASN A 423 -20.18 7.54 7.09
CA ASN A 423 -21.43 7.72 7.85
C ASN A 423 -22.07 6.40 8.30
N LYS A 424 -21.87 5.30 7.55
CA LYS A 424 -22.30 3.96 7.95
C LYS A 424 -21.35 3.35 8.99
N LEU A 425 -20.04 3.55 8.88
CA LEU A 425 -19.09 3.17 9.95
C LEU A 425 -19.50 3.81 11.29
N VAL A 426 -19.82 5.11 11.31
CA VAL A 426 -20.29 5.81 12.52
C VAL A 426 -21.60 5.22 13.03
N ALA A 427 -22.63 5.08 12.17
CA ALA A 427 -23.94 4.57 12.58
C ALA A 427 -23.94 3.08 13.03
N ILE A 428 -22.87 2.33 12.72
CA ILE A 428 -22.60 1.01 13.30
C ILE A 428 -21.79 1.13 14.59
N ALA A 429 -20.78 2.00 14.67
CA ALA A 429 -20.02 2.25 15.89
C ALA A 429 -20.91 2.73 17.05
N ASP A 430 -21.95 3.53 16.77
CA ASP A 430 -22.95 3.96 17.75
C ASP A 430 -23.74 2.80 18.39
N LYS A 431 -23.68 1.58 17.82
CA LYS A 431 -24.25 0.34 18.40
C LYS A 431 -23.33 -0.32 19.44
N TYR A 432 -22.06 0.09 19.48
CA TYR A 432 -21.01 -0.41 20.36
C TYR A 432 -20.50 0.75 21.23
N PRO A 433 -21.28 1.23 22.21
CA PRO A 433 -21.03 2.51 22.90
C PRO A 433 -19.76 2.56 23.76
N GLU A 434 -19.07 1.44 23.94
CA GLU A 434 -17.76 1.35 24.61
C GLU A 434 -16.58 1.52 23.63
N PHE A 435 -16.81 1.31 22.32
CA PHE A 435 -15.80 1.41 21.26
C PHE A 435 -15.22 2.82 21.16
N ALA A 436 -13.90 2.92 21.35
CA ALA A 436 -13.17 4.19 21.42
C ALA A 436 -13.76 5.18 22.46
N ASN A 437 -14.34 4.66 23.54
CA ASN A 437 -15.10 5.41 24.54
C ASN A 437 -14.93 4.86 25.98
N THR A 438 -13.78 4.23 26.27
CA THR A 438 -13.44 3.62 27.58
C THR A 438 -13.25 4.65 28.71
N GLY A 439 -13.20 5.94 28.37
CA GLY A 439 -12.86 7.02 29.29
C GLY A 439 -11.35 7.26 29.44
N ASN A 440 -10.51 6.49 28.74
CA ASN A 440 -9.08 6.71 28.66
C ASN A 440 -8.68 7.01 27.20
N ALA A 441 -8.44 8.29 26.90
CA ALA A 441 -8.19 8.77 25.55
C ALA A 441 -7.00 8.09 24.82
N ASP A 442 -6.04 7.51 25.54
CA ASP A 442 -4.92 6.78 24.93
C ASP A 442 -5.29 5.33 24.61
N VAL A 443 -6.12 4.69 25.44
CA VAL A 443 -6.73 3.38 25.14
C VAL A 443 -7.65 3.52 23.93
N ASP A 444 -8.50 4.56 23.93
CA ASP A 444 -9.45 4.85 22.86
C ASP A 444 -8.74 5.13 21.51
N ARG A 445 -7.66 5.92 21.51
CA ARG A 445 -6.86 6.17 20.30
C ARG A 445 -6.14 4.91 19.82
N ARG A 446 -5.61 4.07 20.72
CA ARG A 446 -4.97 2.80 20.33
C ARG A 446 -5.99 1.81 19.77
N GLU A 447 -7.21 1.75 20.31
CA GLU A 447 -8.27 0.94 19.74
C GLU A 447 -8.59 1.36 18.29
N VAL A 448 -8.82 2.65 18.04
CA VAL A 448 -9.10 3.13 16.67
C VAL A 448 -7.89 2.91 15.75
N ALA A 449 -6.67 3.16 16.22
CA ALA A 449 -5.45 2.88 15.46
C ALA A 449 -5.31 1.39 15.10
N ALA A 450 -5.68 0.50 16.02
CA ALA A 450 -5.65 -0.94 15.81
C ALA A 450 -6.75 -1.38 14.85
N PHE A 451 -7.98 -0.90 15.00
CA PHE A 451 -9.09 -1.19 14.09
C PHE A 451 -8.71 -0.81 12.66
N LEU A 452 -8.23 0.42 12.46
CA LEU A 452 -7.71 0.91 11.18
C LEU A 452 -6.53 0.06 10.66
N GLY A 453 -5.59 -0.31 11.54
CA GLY A 453 -4.40 -1.11 11.21
C GLY A 453 -4.72 -2.53 10.75
N GLN A 454 -5.71 -3.18 11.38
CA GLN A 454 -6.14 -4.53 11.01
C GLN A 454 -6.93 -4.50 9.69
N ILE A 455 -7.96 -3.64 9.56
CA ILE A 455 -8.77 -3.58 8.33
C ILE A 455 -7.96 -3.11 7.11
N SER A 456 -6.92 -2.29 7.30
CA SER A 456 -6.00 -1.86 6.25
C SER A 456 -5.28 -3.04 5.59
N LEU A 457 -4.88 -4.07 6.36
CA LEU A 457 -4.30 -5.28 5.76
C LEU A 457 -5.38 -6.17 5.13
N GLU A 458 -6.43 -6.52 5.87
CA GLU A 458 -7.46 -7.48 5.42
C GLU A 458 -8.13 -7.04 4.11
N SER A 459 -8.54 -5.77 4.02
CA SER A 459 -9.27 -5.22 2.86
C SER A 459 -8.36 -4.54 1.83
N GLY A 460 -7.03 -4.53 2.05
CA GLY A 460 -6.05 -3.79 1.25
C GLY A 460 -6.37 -2.30 1.17
N ASP A 461 -6.40 -1.59 2.31
CA ASP A 461 -6.84 -0.19 2.44
C ASP A 461 -8.25 0.07 1.87
N LEU A 462 -9.21 -0.81 2.16
CA LEU A 462 -10.61 -0.75 1.73
C LEU A 462 -10.80 -0.78 0.19
N ARG A 463 -9.77 -1.21 -0.56
CA ARG A 463 -9.82 -1.38 -2.03
C ARG A 463 -10.53 -2.67 -2.46
N TYR A 464 -10.71 -3.62 -1.55
CA TYR A 464 -11.40 -4.89 -1.80
C TYR A 464 -12.53 -5.09 -0.78
N VAL A 465 -13.67 -5.60 -1.25
CA VAL A 465 -14.84 -5.95 -0.40
C VAL A 465 -15.10 -7.45 -0.34
N GLU A 466 -14.58 -8.20 -1.30
CA GLU A 466 -14.55 -9.67 -1.30
C GLU A 466 -13.10 -10.15 -1.47
N GLU A 467 -12.78 -11.31 -0.89
CA GLU A 467 -11.48 -11.98 -1.00
C GLU A 467 -11.06 -12.16 -2.47
N ILE A 468 -9.78 -11.94 -2.77
CA ILE A 468 -9.25 -12.06 -4.14
C ILE A 468 -9.16 -13.55 -4.54
N ASN A 469 -8.68 -14.42 -3.65
CA ASN A 469 -8.46 -15.84 -3.90
C ASN A 469 -9.60 -16.73 -3.36
N LYS A 470 -10.82 -16.46 -3.83
CA LYS A 470 -12.09 -16.99 -3.29
C LYS A 470 -12.11 -18.51 -3.11
N SER A 471 -12.28 -18.93 -1.85
CA SER A 471 -12.52 -20.33 -1.45
C SER A 471 -13.95 -20.52 -0.93
N THR A 472 -14.41 -21.78 -0.85
CA THR A 472 -15.74 -22.07 -0.28
C THR A 472 -15.81 -21.81 1.23
N MET A 473 -14.67 -21.93 1.95
CA MET A 473 -14.54 -21.73 3.40
C MET A 473 -15.72 -22.35 4.19
N CYS A 474 -15.80 -23.66 4.18
CA CYS A 474 -16.89 -24.43 4.78
C CYS A 474 -16.31 -25.54 5.66
N GLU A 475 -16.60 -25.47 6.96
CA GLU A 475 -16.40 -26.57 7.92
C GLU A 475 -17.80 -27.02 8.40
N PRO A 476 -18.40 -28.04 7.76
CA PRO A 476 -19.81 -28.36 7.97
C PRO A 476 -20.02 -29.15 9.27
N SER A 477 -20.90 -28.65 10.14
CA SER A 477 -21.35 -29.34 11.35
C SER A 477 -22.86 -29.18 11.57
N PRO A 478 -23.48 -29.94 12.50
CA PRO A 478 -24.90 -29.77 12.83
C PRO A 478 -25.23 -28.36 13.35
N GLU A 479 -24.29 -27.73 14.06
CA GLU A 479 -24.46 -26.34 14.51
C GLU A 479 -24.13 -25.34 13.40
N TYR A 480 -23.18 -25.63 12.53
CA TYR A 480 -22.72 -24.76 11.44
C TYR A 480 -22.85 -25.45 10.07
N PRO A 481 -24.08 -25.56 9.52
CA PRO A 481 -24.27 -26.07 8.17
C PRO A 481 -23.66 -25.10 7.13
N CYS A 482 -23.42 -25.61 5.92
CA CYS A 482 -23.07 -24.79 4.76
C CYS A 482 -24.22 -24.85 3.74
N ALA A 483 -24.65 -23.70 3.21
CA ALA A 483 -25.70 -23.67 2.19
C ALA A 483 -25.15 -24.14 0.82
N ALA A 484 -25.98 -24.89 0.08
CA ALA A 484 -25.61 -25.39 -1.24
C ALA A 484 -25.37 -24.24 -2.23
N GLY A 485 -24.25 -24.28 -2.96
CA GLY A 485 -23.87 -23.25 -3.92
C GLY A 485 -23.41 -21.91 -3.33
N LYS A 486 -23.20 -21.83 -2.01
CA LYS A 486 -22.70 -20.62 -1.32
C LYS A 486 -21.25 -20.78 -0.86
N GLN A 487 -20.56 -19.64 -0.74
CA GLN A 487 -19.15 -19.57 -0.37
C GLN A 487 -18.93 -18.47 0.67
N ASN A 488 -18.19 -18.82 1.72
CA ASN A 488 -17.95 -17.97 2.89
C ASN A 488 -16.52 -17.44 2.91
N PHE A 489 -15.95 -17.15 1.74
CA PHE A 489 -14.68 -16.41 1.60
C PHE A 489 -14.77 -15.03 2.26
N GLY A 490 -13.62 -14.38 2.45
CA GLY A 490 -13.52 -13.09 3.12
C GLY A 490 -14.43 -12.01 2.54
N ARG A 491 -15.18 -11.31 3.40
CA ARG A 491 -15.97 -10.13 3.04
C ARG A 491 -15.82 -8.96 4.02
N GLY A 492 -15.96 -7.75 3.49
CA GLY A 492 -15.92 -6.52 4.27
C GLY A 492 -14.54 -6.18 4.87
N PRO A 493 -14.47 -5.23 5.81
CA PRO A 493 -13.22 -4.63 6.29
C PRO A 493 -12.31 -5.63 7.02
N ILE A 494 -12.90 -6.63 7.69
CA ILE A 494 -12.18 -7.65 8.47
C ILE A 494 -12.03 -8.98 7.71
N GLN A 495 -12.43 -9.03 6.43
CA GLN A 495 -12.51 -10.25 5.62
C GLN A 495 -13.21 -11.41 6.36
N LEU A 496 -14.45 -11.16 6.82
CA LEU A 496 -15.30 -12.13 7.49
C LEU A 496 -15.35 -13.43 6.66
N SER A 497 -14.84 -14.51 7.25
CA SER A 497 -14.60 -15.79 6.58
C SER A 497 -15.17 -16.97 7.38
N TRP A 498 -15.48 -18.07 6.70
CA TRP A 498 -16.05 -19.33 7.22
C TRP A 498 -17.52 -19.31 7.65
N ASN A 499 -18.24 -20.38 7.29
CA ASN A 499 -19.66 -20.62 7.56
C ASN A 499 -20.08 -20.37 9.02
N TYR A 500 -19.22 -20.68 10.00
CA TYR A 500 -19.53 -20.42 11.41
C TYR A 500 -19.60 -18.93 11.74
N ASN A 501 -18.61 -18.13 11.33
CA ASN A 501 -18.63 -16.68 11.55
C ASN A 501 -19.81 -16.00 10.81
N TYR A 502 -20.13 -16.45 9.58
CA TYR A 502 -21.31 -15.96 8.87
C TYR A 502 -22.62 -16.33 9.60
N LYS A 503 -22.70 -17.53 10.20
CA LYS A 503 -23.87 -17.91 11.00
C LYS A 503 -24.02 -17.04 12.24
N ASP A 504 -22.94 -16.80 12.98
CA ASP A 504 -23.00 -16.07 14.26
C ASP A 504 -23.16 -14.57 14.08
N PHE A 505 -22.52 -13.98 13.07
CA PHE A 505 -22.83 -12.62 12.64
C PHE A 505 -24.29 -12.53 12.17
N GLY A 506 -24.77 -13.52 11.42
CA GLY A 506 -26.17 -13.64 10.99
C GLY A 506 -27.16 -13.68 12.14
N LYS A 507 -26.88 -14.45 13.20
CA LYS A 507 -27.65 -14.43 14.47
C LYS A 507 -27.68 -13.01 15.05
N ALA A 508 -26.53 -12.33 15.12
CA ALA A 508 -26.39 -11.00 15.73
C ALA A 508 -27.12 -9.88 14.96
N VAL A 509 -27.25 -9.98 13.63
CA VAL A 509 -28.00 -9.00 12.81
C VAL A 509 -29.41 -9.48 12.39
N ASN A 510 -29.86 -10.64 12.89
CA ASN A 510 -31.12 -11.29 12.54
C ASN A 510 -31.31 -11.55 11.03
N LEU A 511 -30.27 -12.06 10.36
CA LEU A 511 -30.29 -12.45 8.95
C LEU A 511 -29.68 -13.85 8.76
N ASP A 512 -30.28 -14.66 7.88
CA ASP A 512 -29.60 -15.85 7.38
C ASP A 512 -28.51 -15.45 6.36
N LEU A 513 -27.30 -15.24 6.89
CA LEU A 513 -26.08 -14.99 6.13
C LEU A 513 -25.32 -16.28 5.75
N VAL A 514 -25.82 -17.46 6.15
CA VAL A 514 -25.31 -18.74 5.62
C VAL A 514 -25.95 -19.03 4.26
N ALA A 515 -27.25 -18.75 4.14
CA ALA A 515 -27.97 -18.79 2.86
C ALA A 515 -27.70 -17.56 1.97
N ARG A 516 -27.25 -16.43 2.53
CA ARG A 516 -26.97 -15.19 1.78
C ARG A 516 -25.68 -14.46 2.25
N PRO A 517 -24.50 -15.11 2.17
CA PRO A 517 -23.24 -14.49 2.60
C PRO A 517 -22.84 -13.28 1.74
N GLU A 518 -23.31 -13.19 0.50
CA GLU A 518 -23.10 -12.04 -0.41
C GLU A 518 -23.52 -10.69 0.20
N LEU A 519 -24.55 -10.66 1.07
CA LEU A 519 -25.07 -9.42 1.66
C LEU A 519 -24.02 -8.64 2.47
N VAL A 520 -22.98 -9.30 2.98
CA VAL A 520 -21.86 -8.67 3.70
C VAL A 520 -20.97 -7.81 2.79
N ALA A 521 -21.04 -8.03 1.47
CA ALA A 521 -20.34 -7.26 0.43
C ALA A 521 -21.27 -6.42 -0.46
N GLU A 522 -22.58 -6.41 -0.18
CA GLU A 522 -23.60 -5.68 -0.95
C GLU A 522 -24.28 -4.56 -0.14
N ASP A 523 -24.47 -4.75 1.17
CA ASP A 523 -25.09 -3.76 2.06
C ASP A 523 -24.04 -2.92 2.81
N ASP A 524 -24.12 -1.59 2.65
CA ASP A 524 -23.16 -0.62 3.21
C ASP A 524 -23.25 -0.45 4.74
N SER A 525 -24.21 -1.08 5.41
CA SER A 525 -24.27 -1.21 6.87
C SER A 525 -23.78 -2.57 7.36
N LEU A 526 -24.14 -3.68 6.70
CA LEU A 526 -23.63 -5.02 7.04
C LEU A 526 -22.12 -5.13 6.82
N VAL A 527 -21.58 -4.46 5.79
CA VAL A 527 -20.14 -4.44 5.52
C VAL A 527 -19.36 -3.95 6.75
N TRP A 528 -19.77 -2.84 7.37
CA TRP A 528 -19.14 -2.30 8.58
C TRP A 528 -19.50 -3.07 9.85
N TRP A 529 -20.75 -3.55 9.94
CA TRP A 529 -21.21 -4.32 11.09
C TRP A 529 -20.49 -5.67 11.18
N SER A 530 -20.05 -6.27 10.07
CA SER A 530 -19.23 -7.49 10.11
C SER A 530 -17.92 -7.30 10.90
N ALA A 531 -17.24 -6.16 10.69
CA ALA A 531 -15.98 -5.83 11.34
C ALA A 531 -16.18 -5.44 12.81
N LEU A 532 -17.15 -4.57 13.10
CA LEU A 532 -17.42 -4.13 14.48
C LEU A 532 -18.09 -5.22 15.33
N TRP A 533 -18.84 -6.16 14.74
CA TRP A 533 -19.26 -7.37 15.43
C TRP A 533 -18.05 -8.24 15.79
N TYR A 534 -17.21 -8.61 14.81
CA TYR A 534 -16.04 -9.47 15.04
C TYR A 534 -15.11 -8.90 16.13
N TRP A 535 -15.00 -7.56 16.19
CA TRP A 535 -14.19 -6.82 17.17
C TRP A 535 -14.68 -6.95 18.63
N HIS A 536 -16.00 -7.03 18.85
CA HIS A 536 -16.61 -7.07 20.19
C HIS A 536 -17.12 -8.46 20.60
N ASP A 537 -17.10 -9.43 19.69
CA ASP A 537 -17.59 -10.79 19.89
C ASP A 537 -16.68 -11.65 20.81
N GLU A 538 -17.27 -12.57 21.57
CA GLU A 538 -16.56 -13.40 22.55
C GLU A 538 -16.06 -14.71 21.92
N ARG A 539 -14.76 -14.75 21.58
CA ARG A 539 -14.14 -15.88 20.87
C ARG A 539 -13.29 -16.74 21.81
N PRO A 540 -13.10 -18.05 21.53
CA PRO A 540 -12.27 -18.93 22.37
C PRO A 540 -10.81 -18.46 22.57
N ASN A 541 -10.31 -17.60 21.68
CA ASN A 541 -8.98 -16.99 21.75
C ASN A 541 -8.97 -15.55 22.31
N GLY A 542 -10.13 -14.97 22.63
CA GLY A 542 -10.32 -13.67 23.29
C GLY A 542 -11.31 -12.73 22.58
N ASN A 543 -11.63 -11.60 23.22
CA ASN A 543 -12.39 -10.48 22.68
C ASN A 543 -11.39 -9.37 22.29
N ILE A 544 -11.53 -8.72 21.12
CA ILE A 544 -10.54 -7.73 20.65
C ILE A 544 -10.69 -6.40 21.39
N HIS A 545 -11.90 -5.84 21.43
CA HIS A 545 -12.20 -4.58 22.13
C HIS A 545 -11.61 -4.55 23.55
N LYS A 546 -11.83 -5.62 24.32
CA LYS A 546 -11.42 -5.71 25.74
C LYS A 546 -9.92 -5.67 25.99
N VAL A 547 -9.07 -5.94 24.99
CA VAL A 547 -7.61 -6.04 25.16
C VAL A 547 -6.84 -5.02 24.33
N VAL A 548 -7.38 -4.59 23.18
CA VAL A 548 -6.59 -4.00 22.10
C VAL A 548 -5.94 -2.65 22.44
N GLY A 549 -6.57 -1.83 23.29
CA GLY A 549 -6.01 -0.54 23.73
C GLY A 549 -4.97 -0.65 24.87
N LEU A 550 -4.72 -1.85 25.38
CA LEU A 550 -3.75 -2.14 26.46
C LEU A 550 -2.35 -2.51 25.90
N PRO A 551 -1.27 -2.46 26.70
CA PRO A 551 0.05 -2.93 26.28
C PRO A 551 0.02 -4.41 25.87
N GLY A 552 0.61 -4.76 24.72
CA GLY A 552 0.46 -6.11 24.13
C GLY A 552 -0.89 -6.42 23.49
N GLY A 553 -1.88 -5.53 23.64
CA GLY A 553 -3.23 -5.68 23.09
C GLY A 553 -3.27 -5.84 21.58
N PHE A 554 -2.36 -5.17 20.86
CA PHE A 554 -2.27 -5.29 19.40
C PHE A 554 -1.83 -6.69 18.92
N ALA A 555 -0.82 -7.28 19.57
CA ALA A 555 -0.39 -8.66 19.30
C ALA A 555 -1.53 -9.65 19.59
N LYS A 556 -2.29 -9.41 20.67
CA LYS A 556 -3.47 -10.21 21.01
C LYS A 556 -4.59 -10.07 19.97
N ALA A 557 -4.83 -8.88 19.44
CA ALA A 557 -5.79 -8.65 18.35
C ALA A 557 -5.39 -9.42 17.08
N THR A 558 -4.13 -9.33 16.64
CA THR A 558 -3.61 -10.12 15.50
C THR A 558 -3.77 -11.63 15.74
N ASN A 559 -3.51 -12.11 16.96
CA ASN A 559 -3.72 -13.52 17.30
C ASN A 559 -5.19 -13.94 17.29
N ILE A 560 -6.11 -13.04 17.68
CA ILE A 560 -7.56 -13.32 17.63
C ILE A 560 -8.02 -13.44 16.18
N ILE A 561 -7.54 -12.56 15.30
CA ILE A 561 -7.90 -12.49 13.87
C ILE A 561 -7.29 -13.66 13.07
N ASN A 562 -5.97 -13.85 13.12
CA ASN A 562 -5.27 -14.83 12.27
C ASN A 562 -4.07 -15.54 12.94
N GLY A 563 -4.13 -15.74 14.26
CA GLY A 563 -2.99 -16.28 15.03
C GLY A 563 -2.49 -17.66 14.57
N GLY A 564 -3.37 -18.50 14.02
CA GLY A 564 -3.02 -19.81 13.47
C GLY A 564 -2.15 -19.78 12.20
N LEU A 565 -2.03 -18.62 11.55
CA LEU A 565 -1.11 -18.40 10.43
C LEU A 565 0.01 -17.42 10.75
N GLU A 566 -0.21 -16.44 11.64
CA GLU A 566 0.69 -15.28 11.81
C GLU A 566 1.44 -15.22 13.15
N CYS A 567 1.07 -16.02 14.16
CA CYS A 567 1.64 -15.94 15.51
C CYS A 567 2.49 -17.16 15.93
N GLY A 568 3.29 -17.00 16.97
CA GLY A 568 4.25 -17.98 17.47
C GLY A 568 5.65 -17.81 16.85
N VAL A 569 6.62 -18.57 17.37
CA VAL A 569 8.08 -18.37 17.08
C VAL A 569 8.47 -18.60 15.62
N ASN A 570 7.70 -19.39 14.85
CA ASN A 570 7.93 -19.59 13.42
C ASN A 570 6.59 -19.81 12.67
N PRO A 571 5.87 -18.72 12.37
CA PRO A 571 4.52 -18.78 11.81
C PRO A 571 4.55 -18.98 10.28
N ARG A 572 3.44 -19.48 9.71
CA ARG A 572 3.33 -19.76 8.27
C ARG A 572 3.29 -18.50 7.40
N ASN A 573 2.73 -17.42 7.92
CA ASN A 573 2.54 -16.13 7.26
C ASN A 573 3.18 -15.01 8.10
N ARG A 574 4.51 -15.09 8.26
CA ARG A 574 5.27 -14.22 9.15
C ARG A 574 5.19 -12.73 8.79
N ASP A 575 5.17 -12.42 7.50
CA ASP A 575 5.36 -11.05 7.03
C ASP A 575 4.03 -10.24 6.97
N SER A 576 2.87 -10.89 7.16
CA SER A 576 1.59 -10.20 7.38
C SER A 576 1.54 -9.48 8.73
N GLU A 577 2.04 -10.08 9.82
CA GLU A 577 2.10 -9.40 11.11
C GLU A 577 2.92 -8.11 11.03
N LYS A 578 4.07 -8.14 10.36
CA LYS A 578 4.91 -6.95 10.14
C LYS A 578 4.10 -5.82 9.49
N SER A 579 3.26 -6.16 8.52
CA SER A 579 2.34 -5.24 7.83
C SER A 579 1.24 -4.71 8.76
N ARG A 580 0.67 -5.55 9.64
CA ARG A 580 -0.27 -5.13 10.69
C ARG A 580 0.39 -4.15 11.67
N ILE A 581 1.58 -4.46 12.17
CA ILE A 581 2.34 -3.62 13.12
C ILE A 581 2.74 -2.29 12.48
N ALA A 582 3.21 -2.30 11.22
CA ALA A 582 3.54 -1.07 10.49
C ALA A 582 2.30 -0.17 10.31
N SER A 583 1.16 -0.77 9.95
CA SER A 583 -0.12 -0.05 9.81
C SER A 583 -0.61 0.50 11.15
N PHE A 584 -0.52 -0.27 12.23
CA PHE A 584 -0.86 0.16 13.58
C PHE A 584 -0.01 1.35 14.05
N LYS A 585 1.31 1.31 13.82
CA LYS A 585 2.21 2.43 14.14
C LYS A 585 1.83 3.69 13.33
N LYS A 586 1.67 3.57 12.02
CA LYS A 586 1.16 4.62 11.11
C LYS A 586 -0.13 5.27 11.65
N PHE A 587 -1.10 4.48 12.10
CA PHE A 587 -2.35 5.03 12.64
C PHE A 587 -2.21 5.59 14.06
N CYS A 588 -1.36 5.01 14.92
CA CYS A 588 -1.02 5.58 16.22
C CYS A 588 -0.40 6.98 16.08
N ASP A 589 0.57 7.14 15.16
CA ASP A 589 1.23 8.41 14.87
C ASP A 589 0.22 9.46 14.36
N LEU A 590 -0.66 9.08 13.43
CA LEU A 590 -1.72 9.95 12.89
C LEU A 590 -2.73 10.38 13.97
N LEU A 591 -3.09 9.49 14.88
CA LEU A 591 -4.03 9.75 15.99
C LEU A 591 -3.36 10.36 17.24
N ARG A 592 -2.03 10.54 17.18
CA ARG A 592 -1.16 11.12 18.22
C ARG A 592 -1.20 10.34 19.54
N VAL A 593 -1.03 9.03 19.46
CA VAL A 593 -0.92 8.14 20.62
C VAL A 593 0.33 7.27 20.51
N ALA A 594 0.97 6.92 21.63
CA ALA A 594 2.02 5.91 21.62
C ALA A 594 1.41 4.52 21.38
N PRO A 595 1.95 3.70 20.44
CA PRO A 595 1.43 2.35 20.16
C PRO A 595 1.63 1.38 21.34
N GLY A 596 2.59 1.67 22.23
CA GLY A 596 2.96 0.80 23.34
C GLY A 596 3.89 -0.35 22.94
N ASP A 597 4.23 -1.18 23.92
CA ASP A 597 5.15 -2.30 23.78
C ASP A 597 4.43 -3.63 23.44
N ASN A 598 5.22 -4.68 23.21
CA ASN A 598 4.75 -6.05 22.96
C ASN A 598 3.82 -6.18 21.73
N LEU A 599 4.14 -5.45 20.66
CA LEU A 599 3.32 -5.36 19.44
C LEU A 599 3.29 -6.63 18.57
N SER A 600 4.18 -7.59 18.82
CA SER A 600 4.30 -8.83 18.06
C SER A 600 3.90 -10.06 18.89
N CYS A 601 3.14 -10.95 18.27
CA CYS A 601 2.84 -12.30 18.71
C CYS A 601 3.83 -13.36 18.19
N GLN A 602 4.90 -12.96 17.48
CA GLN A 602 5.94 -13.84 16.93
C GLN A 602 7.12 -14.07 17.89
N THR A 603 6.86 -13.98 19.20
CA THR A 603 7.86 -14.15 20.27
C THR A 603 7.59 -15.39 21.10
N ALA A 604 8.59 -15.88 21.83
CA ALA A 604 8.41 -16.96 22.81
C ALA A 604 7.64 -16.51 24.07
N ASP A 605 7.56 -15.19 24.30
CA ASP A 605 6.86 -14.56 25.42
C ASP A 605 5.37 -14.28 25.11
N PHE A 606 4.90 -14.60 23.91
CA PHE A 606 3.50 -14.48 23.52
C PHE A 606 2.72 -15.80 23.75
N PRO A 607 1.49 -15.76 24.29
CA PRO A 607 0.76 -14.57 24.77
C PRO A 607 1.31 -14.06 26.12
N PRO A 608 1.29 -12.74 26.36
CA PRO A 608 1.66 -12.16 27.65
C PRO A 608 0.87 -12.79 28.81
N LYS A 609 1.53 -13.00 29.94
CA LYS A 609 0.94 -13.63 31.15
C LYS A 609 -0.13 -12.78 31.85
N ALA A 610 -0.27 -11.51 31.45
CA ALA A 610 -1.35 -10.62 31.85
C ALA A 610 -1.72 -9.74 30.65
N LEU A 611 -3.01 -9.73 30.32
CA LEU A 611 -3.74 -8.92 29.34
C LEU A 611 -5.16 -8.73 29.88
#